data_AF-A0AAW1PKW2-F1
#
_entry.id   AF-A0AAW1PKW2-F1
#
_cell.length_a   1.000
_cell.length_b   1.000
_cell.length_c   1.000
_cell.angle_alpha   90.00
_cell.angle_beta   90.00
_cell.angle_gamma   90.00
#
_symmetry.space_group_name_H-M   'P 1'
#
loop_
_entity.id
_entity.type
_entity.pdbx_description
1 polymer ?
#
loop_
_entity_poly.entity_id
_entity_poly.type
_entity_poly.pdbx_seq_one_letter_code
_entity_poly.pdbx_strand_id
1 'polypeptide(L)'
;MLVVVNHNSTSAAATQELAAVRQVLGSEGIQFTSWTERYSSDAHLKVKLQLLHERVRQPQDWIVIADSDEFINFGRSGLPIQHFLGAVERGGSNWVLGMLVDRVAPDGRLAPVAPAPALFHQFPLNCFVVKRLTGGFVWKTPAFKAYWRSNTGNHFIVQPDKAAQYFGAAPAGVKNSRGGYNGAEDLYALTPYKQHHTRYRYEDEEPQEGGVWEPLRYEEVLAVHHFKWHAGVLQSAADRLAYYKGDIKNTGQPRFQHYTESETILNLLAESQTLPIKEAQCKQDLRVWQDVQAGR
;
A
#
# COMPACT_ATOMS: atom_id res chain seq x y z
N MET A 1 -3.96 17.23 1.77
CA MET A 1 -3.26 15.97 2.07
C MET A 1 -3.54 15.62 3.52
N LEU A 2 -3.85 14.36 3.82
CA LEU A 2 -4.00 13.86 5.19
C LEU A 2 -2.99 12.74 5.39
N VAL A 3 -2.21 12.80 6.47
CA VAL A 3 -1.30 11.73 6.90
C VAL A 3 -1.90 10.96 8.07
N VAL A 4 -1.86 9.64 8.03
CA VAL A 4 -2.23 8.79 9.17
C VAL A 4 -0.94 8.31 9.81
N VAL A 5 -0.69 8.72 11.04
CA VAL A 5 0.49 8.29 11.80
C VAL A 5 0.08 7.16 12.74
N ASN A 6 0.48 5.92 12.43
CA ASN A 6 0.35 4.83 13.38
C ASN A 6 1.51 4.86 14.38
N HIS A 7 1.20 4.75 15.67
CA HIS A 7 2.21 4.69 16.72
C HIS A 7 1.71 3.87 17.90
N ASN A 8 2.22 2.65 18.05
CA ASN A 8 1.75 1.67 19.04
C ASN A 8 2.76 1.38 20.16
N SER A 9 3.90 2.06 20.19
CA SER A 9 4.97 1.83 21.16
C SER A 9 4.94 2.89 22.25
N THR A 10 4.95 2.48 23.52
CA THR A 10 5.00 3.40 24.66
C THR A 10 6.42 3.69 25.14
N SER A 11 7.46 3.24 24.41
CA SER A 11 8.84 3.49 24.80
C SER A 11 9.17 4.98 24.71
N ALA A 12 10.07 5.47 25.56
CA ALA A 12 10.50 6.86 25.55
C ALA A 12 11.10 7.26 24.20
N ALA A 13 11.90 6.38 23.59
CA ALA A 13 12.47 6.59 22.26
C ALA A 13 11.38 6.71 21.18
N ALA A 14 10.41 5.79 21.15
CA ALA A 14 9.33 5.85 20.17
C ALA A 14 8.43 7.08 20.35
N THR A 15 8.25 7.54 21.60
CA THR A 15 7.51 8.77 21.91
C THR A 15 8.23 10.00 21.34
N GLN A 16 9.56 10.04 21.42
CA GLN A 16 10.37 11.10 20.81
C GLN A 16 10.31 11.06 19.29
N GLU A 17 10.35 9.87 18.68
CA GLU A 17 10.17 9.69 17.24
C GLU A 17 8.80 10.21 16.77
N LEU A 18 7.72 9.87 17.47
CA LEU A 18 6.39 10.40 17.15
C LEU A 18 6.34 11.93 17.26
N ALA A 19 6.98 12.51 18.30
CA ALA A 19 7.06 13.95 18.44
C ALA A 19 7.80 14.61 17.26
N ALA A 20 8.91 14.01 16.82
CA ALA A 20 9.65 14.47 15.65
C ALA A 20 8.83 14.39 14.36
N VAL A 21 8.10 13.29 14.14
CA VAL A 21 7.18 13.14 13.00
C VAL A 21 6.11 14.23 13.02
N ARG A 22 5.47 14.46 14.16
CA ARG A 22 4.44 15.52 14.31
C ARG A 22 5.00 16.91 14.08
N GLN A 23 6.23 17.17 14.53
CA GLN A 23 6.91 18.43 14.31
C GLN A 23 7.13 18.69 12.82
N VAL A 24 7.65 17.70 12.08
CA VAL A 24 7.86 17.80 10.63
C VAL A 24 6.54 18.02 9.90
N LEU A 25 5.51 17.24 10.21
CA LEU A 25 4.19 17.41 9.59
C LEU A 25 3.60 18.79 9.90
N GLY A 26 3.77 19.27 11.13
CA GLY A 26 3.32 20.59 11.57
C GLY A 26 4.04 21.74 10.87
N SER A 27 5.37 21.66 10.72
CA SER A 27 6.15 22.71 10.03
C SER A 27 5.80 22.84 8.55
N GLU A 28 5.39 21.73 7.92
CA GLU A 28 4.94 21.69 6.53
C GLU A 28 3.43 21.99 6.37
N GLY A 29 2.71 22.29 7.46
CA GLY A 29 1.26 22.54 7.42
C GLY A 29 0.42 21.32 7.01
N ILE A 30 0.97 20.11 7.16
CA ILE A 30 0.33 18.86 6.76
C ILE A 30 -0.65 18.42 7.85
N GLN A 31 -1.92 18.25 7.48
CA GLN A 31 -2.91 17.67 8.38
C GLN A 31 -2.59 16.20 8.64
N PHE A 32 -2.68 15.79 9.90
CA PHE A 32 -2.51 14.39 10.27
C PHE A 32 -3.51 13.93 11.33
N THR A 33 -3.72 12.62 11.39
CA THR A 33 -4.40 11.95 12.50
C THR A 33 -3.46 10.89 13.07
N SER A 34 -3.55 10.64 14.38
CA SER A 34 -2.77 9.60 15.03
C SER A 34 -3.68 8.42 15.35
N TRP A 35 -3.19 7.21 15.12
CA TRP A 35 -3.84 5.97 15.52
C TRP A 35 -2.85 5.15 16.34
N THR A 36 -3.18 4.87 17.60
CA THR A 36 -2.21 4.30 18.55
C THR A 36 -2.37 2.81 18.81
N GLU A 37 -3.37 2.17 18.19
CA GLU A 37 -3.52 0.73 18.33
C GLU A 37 -2.46 0.01 17.51
N ARG A 38 -2.25 -1.27 17.82
CA ARG A 38 -1.26 -2.09 17.14
C ARG A 38 -1.56 -2.18 15.64
N TYR A 39 -0.56 -1.86 14.82
CA TYR A 39 -0.65 -2.05 13.38
C TYR A 39 -0.97 -3.49 13.00
N SER A 40 -1.92 -3.63 12.09
CA SER A 40 -2.15 -4.83 11.29
C SER A 40 -2.78 -4.39 9.96
N SER A 41 -2.68 -5.22 8.93
CA SER A 41 -3.27 -4.89 7.62
C SER A 41 -4.80 -4.66 7.71
N ASP A 42 -5.48 -5.42 8.57
CA ASP A 42 -6.92 -5.28 8.79
C ASP A 42 -7.27 -4.02 9.59
N ALA A 43 -6.51 -3.71 10.64
CA ALA A 43 -6.75 -2.50 11.42
C ALA A 43 -6.41 -1.24 10.61
N HIS A 44 -5.37 -1.29 9.77
CA HIS A 44 -5.10 -0.24 8.79
C HIS A 44 -6.26 -0.08 7.79
N LEU A 45 -6.82 -1.18 7.27
CA LEU A 45 -7.98 -1.12 6.39
C LEU A 45 -9.18 -0.45 7.08
N LYS A 46 -9.47 -0.82 8.34
CA LYS A 46 -10.55 -0.22 9.13
C LYS A 46 -10.37 1.29 9.25
N VAL A 47 -9.20 1.75 9.71
CA VAL A 47 -8.89 3.18 9.85
C VAL A 47 -8.99 3.90 8.50
N LYS A 48 -8.45 3.31 7.43
CA LYS A 48 -8.57 3.84 6.06
C LYS A 48 -10.03 4.03 5.66
N LEU A 49 -10.88 3.01 5.86
CA LEU A 49 -12.30 3.08 5.47
C LEU A 49 -13.09 4.09 6.31
N GLN A 50 -12.85 4.17 7.63
CA GLN A 50 -13.47 5.17 8.50
C GLN A 50 -13.12 6.59 8.05
N LEU A 51 -11.84 6.88 7.84
CA LEU A 51 -11.39 8.21 7.39
C LEU A 51 -11.98 8.59 6.03
N LEU A 52 -11.99 7.65 5.08
CA LEU A 52 -12.59 7.91 3.77
C LEU A 52 -14.11 8.15 3.89
N HIS A 53 -14.81 7.36 4.70
CA HIS A 53 -16.25 7.53 4.95
C HIS A 53 -16.58 8.90 5.58
N GLU A 54 -15.79 9.34 6.55
CA GLU A 54 -16.03 10.58 7.27
C GLU A 54 -15.65 11.84 6.48
N ARG A 55 -14.59 11.76 5.66
CA ARG A 55 -13.96 12.94 5.06
C ARG A 55 -14.26 13.14 3.58
N VAL A 56 -14.52 12.07 2.83
CA VAL A 56 -14.84 12.19 1.41
C VAL A 56 -16.29 12.58 1.26
N ARG A 57 -16.56 13.72 0.62
CA ARG A 57 -17.91 14.28 0.48
C ARG A 57 -18.46 14.12 -0.93
N GLN A 58 -17.61 14.10 -1.94
CA GLN A 58 -18.03 13.93 -3.32
C GLN A 58 -17.52 12.60 -3.87
N PRO A 59 -18.38 11.71 -4.40
CA PRO A 59 -17.95 10.45 -5.01
C PRO A 59 -16.96 10.65 -6.17
N GLN A 60 -17.00 11.82 -6.81
CA GLN A 60 -16.12 12.18 -7.92
C GLN A 60 -14.75 12.71 -7.49
N ASP A 61 -14.49 12.90 -6.19
CA ASP A 61 -13.18 13.30 -5.72
C ASP A 61 -12.13 12.23 -6.06
N TRP A 62 -10.89 12.65 -6.27
CA TRP A 62 -9.77 11.71 -6.39
C TRP A 62 -9.20 11.40 -5.02
N ILE A 63 -9.04 10.11 -4.73
CA ILE A 63 -8.24 9.62 -3.61
C ILE A 63 -6.86 9.30 -4.15
N VAL A 64 -5.82 9.81 -3.48
CA VAL A 64 -4.43 9.47 -3.71
C VAL A 64 -3.88 8.83 -2.44
N ILE A 65 -3.27 7.66 -2.55
CA ILE A 65 -2.76 6.89 -1.41
C ILE A 65 -1.31 6.46 -1.65
N ALA A 66 -0.48 6.69 -0.64
CA ALA A 66 0.91 6.26 -0.58
C ALA A 66 1.22 5.80 0.84
N ASP A 67 2.01 4.75 0.98
CA ASP A 67 2.58 4.35 2.26
C ASP A 67 3.80 5.24 2.57
N SER A 68 4.26 5.30 3.82
CA SER A 68 5.31 6.25 4.24
C SER A 68 6.67 6.02 3.58
N ASP A 69 6.89 4.85 3.02
CA ASP A 69 8.07 4.43 2.27
C ASP A 69 7.86 4.47 0.75
N GLU A 70 6.76 5.06 0.26
CA GLU A 70 6.41 5.11 -1.16
C GLU A 70 6.42 6.55 -1.71
N PHE A 71 7.10 6.74 -2.85
CA PHE A 71 7.09 7.99 -3.62
C PHE A 71 6.50 7.73 -5.01
N ILE A 72 5.32 8.31 -5.27
CA ILE A 72 4.63 8.16 -6.55
C ILE A 72 5.11 9.23 -7.52
N ASN A 73 5.58 8.81 -8.68
CA ASN A 73 5.94 9.68 -9.79
C ASN A 73 4.74 9.84 -10.73
N PHE A 74 4.02 10.95 -10.59
CA PHE A 74 2.86 11.32 -11.43
C PHE A 74 3.25 11.93 -12.79
N GLY A 75 4.51 11.80 -13.21
CA GLY A 75 4.98 12.17 -14.54
C GLY A 75 6.21 13.07 -14.57
N ARG A 76 6.74 13.29 -15.78
CA ARG A 76 8.04 13.94 -16.02
C ARG A 76 8.01 15.48 -15.98
N SER A 77 6.84 16.10 -15.93
CA SER A 77 6.68 17.52 -16.27
C SER A 77 6.76 18.49 -15.09
N GLY A 78 7.02 18.02 -13.86
CA GLY A 78 7.01 18.88 -12.67
C GLY A 78 5.67 19.57 -12.40
N LEU A 79 4.61 19.15 -13.10
CA LEU A 79 3.29 19.72 -12.96
C LEU A 79 2.63 19.23 -11.66
N PRO A 80 1.74 20.03 -11.07
CA PRO A 80 0.94 19.59 -9.93
C PRO A 80 0.14 18.33 -10.25
N ILE A 81 -0.03 17.45 -9.26
CA ILE A 81 -0.78 16.19 -9.39
C ILE A 81 -2.18 16.37 -9.98
N GLN A 82 -2.83 17.51 -9.73
CA GLN A 82 -4.14 17.86 -10.26
C GLN A 82 -4.16 17.90 -11.79
N HIS A 83 -3.06 18.32 -12.42
CA HIS A 83 -2.96 18.32 -13.87
C HIS A 83 -2.98 16.90 -14.43
N PHE A 84 -2.20 16.00 -13.82
CA PHE A 84 -2.18 14.58 -14.18
C PHE A 84 -3.57 13.97 -13.99
N LEU A 85 -4.18 14.10 -12.81
CA LEU A 85 -5.51 13.52 -12.53
C LEU A 85 -6.60 14.10 -13.43
N GLY A 86 -6.52 15.39 -13.76
CA GLY A 86 -7.41 16.02 -14.73
C GLY A 86 -7.25 15.46 -16.15
N ALA A 87 -6.03 15.08 -16.55
CA ALA A 87 -5.79 14.42 -17.84
C ALA A 87 -6.36 12.98 -17.84
N VAL A 88 -6.12 12.22 -16.77
CA VAL A 88 -6.71 10.88 -16.57
C VAL A 88 -8.23 10.92 -16.70
N GLU A 89 -8.86 11.89 -16.02
CA GLU A 89 -10.31 12.07 -16.02
C GLU A 89 -10.86 12.50 -17.39
N ARG A 90 -10.20 13.43 -18.09
CA ARG A 90 -10.58 13.80 -19.47
C ARG A 90 -10.46 12.63 -20.45
N GLY A 91 -9.54 11.70 -20.18
CA GLY A 91 -9.42 10.44 -20.91
C GLY A 91 -10.47 9.38 -20.53
N GLY A 92 -11.42 9.70 -19.65
CA GLY A 92 -12.49 8.79 -19.22
C GLY A 92 -12.06 7.74 -18.19
N SER A 93 -10.82 7.76 -17.74
CA SER A 93 -10.31 6.83 -16.73
C SER A 93 -10.61 7.32 -15.31
N ASN A 94 -10.80 6.38 -14.39
CA ASN A 94 -11.18 6.67 -13.00
C ASN A 94 -10.34 5.96 -11.93
N TRP A 95 -9.29 5.25 -12.36
CA TRP A 95 -8.24 4.79 -11.47
C TRP A 95 -6.92 4.59 -12.20
N VAL A 96 -5.84 4.57 -11.45
CA VAL A 96 -4.47 4.50 -11.96
C VAL A 96 -3.77 3.31 -11.33
N LEU A 97 -3.05 2.55 -12.16
CA LEU A 97 -2.16 1.49 -11.73
C LEU A 97 -0.74 2.04 -11.58
N GLY A 98 -0.09 1.68 -10.49
CA GLY A 98 1.32 1.93 -10.25
C GLY A 98 2.07 0.62 -10.13
N MET A 99 3.37 0.66 -10.41
CA MET A 99 4.29 -0.43 -10.17
C MET A 99 5.32 -0.02 -9.11
N LEU A 100 5.43 -0.86 -8.08
CA LEU A 100 6.41 -0.73 -7.02
C LEU A 100 7.80 -1.06 -7.57
N VAL A 101 8.70 -0.12 -7.40
CA VAL A 101 10.12 -0.27 -7.74
C VAL A 101 10.93 -0.07 -6.48
N ASP A 102 11.53 -1.16 -6.03
CA ASP A 102 12.34 -1.18 -4.82
C ASP A 102 13.60 -0.35 -5.03
N ARG A 103 13.85 0.56 -4.10
CA ARG A 103 15.03 1.42 -4.07
C ARG A 103 16.05 0.85 -3.10
N VAL A 104 17.26 0.58 -3.60
CA VAL A 104 18.30 -0.15 -2.85
C VAL A 104 19.62 0.60 -2.88
N ALA A 105 20.41 0.47 -1.80
CA ALA A 105 21.74 1.02 -1.69
C ALA A 105 22.67 0.48 -2.80
N PRO A 106 23.72 1.22 -3.22
CA PRO A 106 24.57 0.84 -4.36
C PRO A 106 25.19 -0.56 -4.28
N ASP A 107 25.44 -1.04 -3.07
CA ASP A 107 26.08 -2.32 -2.78
C ASP A 107 25.10 -3.35 -2.21
N GLY A 108 23.80 -3.05 -2.20
CA GLY A 108 22.77 -3.94 -1.68
C GLY A 108 22.65 -4.00 -0.16
N ARG A 109 23.50 -3.30 0.59
CA ARG A 109 23.40 -3.30 2.07
C ARG A 109 22.12 -2.66 2.55
N LEU A 110 21.59 -3.16 3.66
CA LEU A 110 20.52 -2.53 4.42
C LEU A 110 21.07 -1.29 5.15
N ALA A 111 21.37 -0.24 4.40
CA ALA A 111 21.96 0.99 4.91
C ALA A 111 20.97 1.78 5.77
N PRO A 112 21.43 2.50 6.83
CA PRO A 112 20.58 3.42 7.56
C PRO A 112 20.17 4.60 6.66
N VAL A 113 18.97 5.16 6.92
CA VAL A 113 18.51 6.38 6.24
C VAL A 113 19.17 7.59 6.91
N ALA A 114 19.88 8.40 6.11
CA ALA A 114 20.48 9.65 6.56
C ALA A 114 19.60 10.87 6.20
N PRO A 115 19.72 12.01 6.91
CA PRO A 115 19.02 13.25 6.54
C PRO A 115 19.45 13.82 5.18
N ALA A 116 20.69 13.55 4.76
CA ALA A 116 21.25 13.96 3.48
C ALA A 116 22.26 12.90 2.98
N PRO A 117 22.46 12.75 1.65
CA PRO A 117 21.75 13.42 0.55
C PRO A 117 20.29 12.94 0.41
N ALA A 118 19.53 13.42 -0.58
CA ALA A 118 18.16 12.94 -0.80
C ALA A 118 18.09 11.41 -0.98
N LEU A 119 16.95 10.78 -0.61
CA LEU A 119 16.77 9.33 -0.63
C LEU A 119 17.15 8.67 -1.97
N PHE A 120 16.82 9.31 -3.09
CA PHE A 120 17.17 8.80 -4.43
C PHE A 120 18.68 8.67 -4.67
N HIS A 121 19.50 9.47 -3.99
CA HIS A 121 20.97 9.36 -4.01
C HIS A 121 21.48 8.29 -3.05
N GLN A 122 20.85 8.15 -1.88
CA GLN A 122 21.20 7.12 -0.90
C GLN A 122 20.87 5.70 -1.41
N PHE A 123 19.74 5.56 -2.11
CA PHE A 123 19.21 4.31 -2.64
C PHE A 123 19.00 4.43 -4.16
N PRO A 124 20.10 4.44 -4.96
CA PRO A 124 20.03 4.74 -6.39
C PRO A 124 19.58 3.56 -7.25
N LEU A 125 19.68 2.32 -6.77
CA LEU A 125 19.31 1.14 -7.54
C LEU A 125 17.78 0.99 -7.61
N ASN A 126 17.29 0.51 -8.75
CA ASN A 126 15.90 0.13 -9.01
C ASN A 126 15.83 -1.38 -9.15
N CYS A 127 14.97 -2.03 -8.37
CA CYS A 127 14.91 -3.48 -8.28
C CYS A 127 13.46 -3.98 -8.11
N PHE A 128 13.27 -5.30 -8.20
CA PHE A 128 12.04 -5.99 -7.81
C PHE A 128 12.30 -6.95 -6.65
N VAL A 129 12.92 -6.47 -5.59
CA VAL A 129 13.28 -7.26 -4.40
C VAL A 129 12.04 -7.90 -3.79
N VAL A 130 10.94 -7.17 -3.60
CA VAL A 130 9.70 -7.74 -3.04
C VAL A 130 9.23 -8.94 -3.87
N LYS A 131 9.24 -8.81 -5.20
CA LYS A 131 8.84 -9.92 -6.08
C LYS A 131 9.78 -11.10 -6.01
N ARG A 132 11.09 -10.83 -6.07
CA ARG A 132 12.13 -11.85 -6.23
C ARG A 132 12.44 -12.56 -4.93
N LEU A 133 12.40 -11.84 -3.81
CA LEU A 133 12.73 -12.35 -2.49
C LEU A 133 11.55 -13.06 -1.84
N THR A 134 10.34 -12.49 -1.93
CA THR A 134 9.18 -12.99 -1.16
C THR A 134 7.98 -13.35 -2.01
N GLY A 135 8.06 -13.21 -3.33
CA GLY A 135 6.93 -13.43 -4.23
C GLY A 135 5.83 -12.36 -4.13
N GLY A 136 6.10 -11.27 -3.40
CA GLY A 136 5.11 -10.23 -3.11
C GLY A 136 4.60 -9.49 -4.35
N PHE A 137 3.50 -8.75 -4.15
CA PHE A 137 2.91 -7.92 -5.21
C PHE A 137 3.80 -6.72 -5.53
N VAL A 138 3.91 -6.43 -6.84
CA VAL A 138 4.60 -5.23 -7.36
C VAL A 138 3.64 -4.19 -7.87
N TRP A 139 2.33 -4.39 -7.68
CA TRP A 139 1.31 -3.48 -8.14
C TRP A 139 0.81 -2.62 -6.99
N LYS A 140 0.47 -1.38 -7.28
CA LYS A 140 -0.17 -0.43 -6.37
C LYS A 140 -1.31 0.25 -7.12
N THR A 141 -2.34 0.66 -6.41
CA THR A 141 -3.39 1.56 -6.90
C THR A 141 -3.15 2.94 -6.26
N PRO A 142 -2.24 3.76 -6.81
CA PRO A 142 -1.87 5.05 -6.23
C PRO A 142 -2.99 6.09 -6.24
N ALA A 143 -3.91 6.02 -7.21
CA ALA A 143 -4.99 6.98 -7.33
C ALA A 143 -6.26 6.35 -7.89
N PHE A 144 -7.43 6.74 -7.36
CA PHE A 144 -8.74 6.26 -7.80
C PHE A 144 -9.85 7.24 -7.40
N LYS A 145 -10.95 7.23 -8.15
CA LYS A 145 -12.15 8.00 -7.80
C LYS A 145 -12.77 7.52 -6.49
N ALA A 146 -13.34 8.46 -5.74
CA ALA A 146 -13.85 8.28 -4.39
C ALA A 146 -14.99 7.27 -4.26
N TYR A 147 -15.66 6.92 -5.35
CA TYR A 147 -16.61 5.81 -5.40
C TYR A 147 -15.96 4.42 -5.49
N TRP A 148 -14.63 4.30 -5.50
CA TRP A 148 -13.92 3.02 -5.43
C TRP A 148 -13.25 2.79 -4.08
N ARG A 149 -12.92 1.52 -3.77
CA ARG A 149 -11.99 1.17 -2.68
C ARG A 149 -10.95 0.18 -3.17
N SER A 150 -9.72 0.39 -2.68
CA SER A 150 -8.64 -0.56 -2.84
C SER A 150 -8.66 -1.64 -1.76
N ASN A 151 -8.01 -2.78 -2.04
CA ASN A 151 -7.81 -3.86 -1.08
C ASN A 151 -6.93 -3.42 0.13
N THR A 152 -6.67 -4.33 1.09
CA THR A 152 -5.85 -4.10 2.30
C THR A 152 -4.46 -3.54 1.97
N GLY A 153 -3.77 -4.13 0.99
CA GLY A 153 -2.42 -3.73 0.56
C GLY A 153 -2.39 -2.62 -0.51
N ASN A 154 -3.55 -2.05 -0.87
CA ASN A 154 -3.67 -1.06 -1.94
C ASN A 154 -3.14 -1.54 -3.32
N HIS A 155 -3.17 -2.83 -3.62
CA HIS A 155 -2.65 -3.42 -4.87
C HIS A 155 -3.64 -3.36 -6.03
N PHE A 156 -4.95 -3.37 -5.75
CA PHE A 156 -6.01 -3.33 -6.76
C PHE A 156 -7.31 -2.73 -6.21
N ILE A 157 -8.19 -2.28 -7.11
CA ILE A 157 -9.59 -1.92 -6.81
C ILE A 157 -10.40 -3.18 -6.56
N VAL A 158 -11.17 -3.20 -5.47
CA VAL A 158 -12.12 -4.28 -5.19
C VAL A 158 -13.34 -4.09 -6.08
N GLN A 159 -13.68 -5.10 -6.88
CA GLN A 159 -14.83 -5.04 -7.77
C GLN A 159 -16.16 -5.03 -6.99
N PRO A 160 -17.21 -4.37 -7.51
CA PRO A 160 -18.53 -4.33 -6.87
C PRO A 160 -19.05 -5.72 -6.47
N ASP A 161 -18.94 -6.70 -7.37
CA ASP A 161 -19.41 -8.09 -7.15
C ASP A 161 -18.69 -8.80 -6.00
N LYS A 162 -17.46 -8.38 -5.70
CA LYS A 162 -16.64 -8.95 -4.62
C LYS A 162 -16.64 -8.08 -3.37
N ALA A 163 -17.22 -6.88 -3.41
CA ALA A 163 -17.10 -5.91 -2.33
C ALA A 163 -17.76 -6.39 -1.04
N ALA A 164 -18.97 -6.95 -1.11
CA ALA A 164 -19.65 -7.48 0.07
C ALA A 164 -18.86 -8.63 0.71
N GLN A 165 -18.29 -9.54 -0.10
CA GLN A 165 -17.46 -10.63 0.40
C GLN A 165 -16.10 -10.15 0.95
N TYR A 166 -15.51 -9.12 0.33
CA TYR A 166 -14.19 -8.62 0.72
C TYR A 166 -14.25 -7.77 1.99
N PHE A 167 -15.22 -6.86 2.06
CA PHE A 167 -15.39 -5.93 3.18
C PHE A 167 -16.37 -6.45 4.23
N GLY A 168 -17.11 -7.53 3.99
CA GLY A 168 -17.98 -8.16 4.98
C GLY A 168 -17.23 -8.87 6.12
N ALA A 169 -17.98 -9.36 7.09
CA ALA A 169 -17.44 -10.18 8.17
C ALA A 169 -16.94 -11.54 7.67
N ALA A 170 -15.97 -12.12 8.38
CA ALA A 170 -15.53 -13.49 8.17
C ALA A 170 -15.32 -14.21 9.50
N PRO A 171 -15.69 -15.50 9.61
CA PRO A 171 -15.45 -16.29 10.81
C PRO A 171 -13.97 -16.61 11.00
N ALA A 172 -13.56 -16.82 12.26
CA ALA A 172 -12.22 -17.30 12.57
C ALA A 172 -12.03 -18.77 12.12
N GLY A 173 -10.79 -19.12 11.77
CA GLY A 173 -10.41 -20.45 11.28
C GLY A 173 -10.57 -20.66 9.77
N VAL A 174 -11.26 -19.75 9.08
CA VAL A 174 -11.44 -19.79 7.61
C VAL A 174 -10.61 -18.69 6.97
N LYS A 175 -9.89 -19.02 5.88
CA LYS A 175 -9.18 -18.02 5.09
C LYS A 175 -10.18 -17.04 4.48
N ASN A 176 -10.10 -15.78 4.87
CA ASN A 176 -10.96 -14.73 4.33
C ASN A 176 -10.35 -14.05 3.10
N SER A 177 -11.16 -13.26 2.39
CA SER A 177 -10.76 -12.53 1.18
C SER A 177 -9.66 -11.48 1.40
N ARG A 178 -9.41 -11.10 2.66
CA ARG A 178 -8.33 -10.18 3.07
C ARG A 178 -7.01 -10.92 3.37
N GLY A 179 -6.99 -12.24 3.25
CA GLY A 179 -5.79 -13.08 3.39
C GLY A 179 -5.46 -13.49 4.83
N GLY A 180 -6.40 -13.33 5.76
CA GLY A 180 -6.25 -13.71 7.17
C GLY A 180 -7.11 -14.92 7.58
N TYR A 181 -6.79 -15.52 8.72
CA TYR A 181 -7.52 -16.65 9.32
C TYR A 181 -8.19 -16.30 10.66
N ASN A 182 -7.93 -15.11 11.21
CA ASN A 182 -8.39 -14.72 12.55
C ASN A 182 -9.83 -14.16 12.57
N GLY A 183 -10.59 -14.39 11.50
CA GLY A 183 -11.84 -13.68 11.23
C GLY A 183 -11.62 -12.25 10.75
N ALA A 184 -12.71 -11.60 10.36
CA ALA A 184 -12.73 -10.21 9.93
C ALA A 184 -14.00 -9.52 10.41
N GLU A 185 -13.87 -8.27 10.86
CA GLU A 185 -15.01 -7.39 11.14
C GLU A 185 -15.72 -7.01 9.83
N ASP A 186 -17.04 -6.82 9.89
CA ASP A 186 -17.81 -6.24 8.79
C ASP A 186 -17.52 -4.74 8.66
N LEU A 187 -16.89 -4.38 7.55
CA LEU A 187 -16.57 -3.02 7.16
C LEU A 187 -17.36 -2.59 5.91
N TYR A 188 -18.26 -3.42 5.38
CA TYR A 188 -18.94 -3.16 4.11
C TYR A 188 -19.81 -1.90 4.16
N ALA A 189 -20.42 -1.62 5.31
CA ALA A 189 -21.22 -0.42 5.54
C ALA A 189 -20.42 0.90 5.40
N LEU A 190 -19.09 0.86 5.55
CA LEU A 190 -18.21 2.02 5.39
C LEU A 190 -17.84 2.29 3.91
N THR A 191 -18.30 1.46 2.98
CA THR A 191 -17.91 1.52 1.57
C THR A 191 -18.97 2.21 0.71
N PRO A 192 -18.56 2.87 -0.39
CA PRO A 192 -19.50 3.49 -1.33
C PRO A 192 -20.33 2.43 -2.07
N TYR A 193 -19.85 1.19 -2.17
CA TYR A 193 -20.62 0.06 -2.72
C TYR A 193 -21.94 -0.16 -1.99
N LYS A 194 -21.95 -0.03 -0.65
CA LYS A 194 -23.19 -0.11 0.12
C LYS A 194 -24.07 1.13 -0.06
N GLN A 195 -23.46 2.30 -0.11
CA GLN A 195 -24.16 3.60 -0.15
C GLN A 195 -24.78 3.90 -1.52
N HIS A 196 -24.15 3.42 -2.58
CA HIS A 196 -24.47 3.74 -3.97
C HIS A 196 -24.59 2.47 -4.83
N HIS A 197 -25.07 1.37 -4.26
CA HIS A 197 -25.15 0.07 -4.95
C HIS A 197 -25.78 0.15 -6.35
N THR A 198 -26.84 0.94 -6.55
CA THR A 198 -27.48 1.13 -7.87
C THR A 198 -26.64 1.88 -8.91
N ARG A 199 -25.47 2.39 -8.55
CA ARG A 199 -24.56 3.12 -9.44
C ARG A 199 -23.48 2.24 -10.05
N TYR A 200 -23.30 1.00 -9.62
CA TYR A 200 -22.21 0.14 -10.11
C TYR A 200 -22.69 -0.83 -11.18
N ARG A 201 -21.79 -1.20 -12.11
CA ARG A 201 -22.00 -2.35 -12.98
C ARG A 201 -21.60 -3.61 -12.21
N TYR A 202 -22.52 -4.55 -12.11
CA TYR A 202 -22.28 -5.89 -11.58
C TYR A 202 -22.16 -6.87 -12.75
N GLU A 203 -21.31 -7.90 -12.63
CA GLU A 203 -21.03 -8.86 -13.72
C GLU A 203 -22.29 -9.60 -14.21
N ASP A 204 -23.25 -9.83 -13.30
CA ASP A 204 -24.45 -10.66 -13.54
C ASP A 204 -25.75 -9.84 -13.65
N GLU A 205 -25.69 -8.51 -13.68
CA GLU A 205 -26.89 -7.65 -13.73
C GLU A 205 -26.95 -6.81 -15.00
N GLU A 206 -28.16 -6.70 -15.57
CA GLU A 206 -28.43 -5.76 -16.66
C GLU A 206 -28.18 -4.32 -16.19
N PRO A 207 -27.55 -3.45 -17.02
CA PRO A 207 -27.27 -2.08 -16.63
C PRO A 207 -28.56 -1.34 -16.22
N GLN A 208 -28.60 -0.83 -15.00
CA GLN A 208 -29.71 0.01 -14.55
C GLN A 208 -29.67 1.38 -15.27
N GLU A 209 -30.84 1.99 -15.52
CA GLU A 209 -30.93 3.31 -16.13
C GLU A 209 -30.27 4.39 -15.24
N GLY A 210 -29.37 5.17 -15.85
CA GLY A 210 -28.60 6.22 -15.17
C GLY A 210 -27.13 5.83 -15.06
N GLY A 211 -26.24 6.72 -15.51
CA GLY A 211 -24.80 6.46 -15.70
C GLY A 211 -24.17 5.54 -14.65
N VAL A 212 -23.61 4.44 -15.15
CA VAL A 212 -23.05 3.34 -14.37
C VAL A 212 -21.55 3.56 -14.15
N TRP A 213 -21.07 3.32 -12.94
CA TRP A 213 -19.66 3.35 -12.57
C TRP A 213 -19.01 2.02 -12.90
N GLU A 214 -18.06 2.08 -13.83
CA GLU A 214 -17.22 0.96 -14.25
C GLU A 214 -15.75 1.26 -13.96
N PRO A 215 -14.93 0.27 -13.59
CA PRO A 215 -13.52 0.48 -13.28
C PRO A 215 -12.71 0.73 -14.56
N LEU A 216 -12.57 1.99 -14.97
CA LEU A 216 -11.83 2.38 -16.17
C LEU A 216 -10.40 2.75 -15.79
N ARG A 217 -9.45 1.86 -16.12
CA ARG A 217 -8.03 2.02 -15.79
C ARG A 217 -7.37 2.99 -16.74
N TYR A 218 -6.59 3.94 -16.20
CA TYR A 218 -5.66 4.73 -17.00
C TYR A 218 -4.62 3.84 -17.68
N GLU A 219 -4.33 4.11 -18.95
CA GLU A 219 -3.50 3.23 -19.78
C GLU A 219 -2.08 3.09 -19.24
N GLU A 220 -1.46 4.20 -18.83
CA GLU A 220 -0.09 4.23 -18.35
C GLU A 220 0.04 3.71 -16.92
N VAL A 221 1.20 3.12 -16.62
CA VAL A 221 1.56 2.65 -15.29
C VAL A 221 2.54 3.62 -14.65
N LEU A 222 2.24 4.09 -13.45
CA LEU A 222 3.09 5.03 -12.71
C LEU A 222 4.19 4.35 -11.92
N ALA A 223 5.29 5.09 -11.71
CA ALA A 223 6.33 4.70 -10.77
C ALA A 223 5.95 4.94 -9.33
N VAL A 224 6.04 3.90 -8.52
CA VAL A 224 5.94 3.97 -7.07
C VAL A 224 7.28 3.51 -6.51
N HIS A 225 8.16 4.47 -6.22
CA HIS A 225 9.47 4.20 -5.65
C HIS A 225 9.32 3.78 -4.19
N HIS A 226 9.76 2.57 -3.87
CA HIS A 226 9.54 1.93 -2.59
C HIS A 226 10.85 1.82 -1.82
N PHE A 227 10.97 2.55 -0.72
CA PHE A 227 12.17 2.70 0.10
C PHE A 227 12.17 1.80 1.34
N LYS A 228 11.60 0.60 1.24
CA LYS A 228 11.54 -0.39 2.33
C LYS A 228 12.90 -0.97 2.73
N TRP A 229 13.84 -1.06 1.78
CA TRP A 229 15.07 -1.85 1.95
C TRP A 229 16.21 -1.03 2.56
N HIS A 230 16.05 -0.69 3.83
CA HIS A 230 17.03 0.01 4.67
C HIS A 230 17.24 -0.74 6.00
N ALA A 231 18.14 -0.25 6.86
CA ALA A 231 18.52 -0.90 8.12
C ALA A 231 17.34 -1.28 9.04
N GLY A 232 16.21 -0.58 8.95
CA GLY A 232 15.03 -0.81 9.78
C GLY A 232 14.20 -2.05 9.38
N VAL A 233 14.39 -2.57 8.16
CA VAL A 233 13.51 -3.63 7.61
C VAL A 233 13.54 -4.92 8.43
N LEU A 234 14.68 -5.25 9.04
CA LEU A 234 14.81 -6.47 9.86
C LEU A 234 14.02 -6.35 11.15
N GLN A 235 14.06 -5.19 11.81
CA GLN A 235 13.27 -4.93 13.01
C GLN A 235 11.77 -4.97 12.65
N SER A 236 11.36 -4.30 11.57
CA SER A 236 9.97 -4.34 11.10
C SER A 236 9.52 -5.76 10.75
N ALA A 237 10.38 -6.56 10.11
CA ALA A 237 10.08 -7.94 9.79
C ALA A 237 9.93 -8.81 11.05
N ALA A 238 10.78 -8.61 12.06
CA ALA A 238 10.72 -9.30 13.34
C ALA A 238 9.45 -8.96 14.14
N ASP A 239 9.10 -7.68 14.25
CA ASP A 239 7.87 -7.22 14.92
C ASP A 239 6.63 -7.80 14.24
N ARG A 240 6.62 -7.76 12.91
CA ARG A 240 5.55 -8.32 12.08
C ARG A 240 5.47 -9.85 12.23
N LEU A 241 6.59 -10.55 12.29
CA LEU A 241 6.64 -11.99 12.52
C LEU A 241 6.04 -12.34 13.89
N ALA A 242 6.46 -11.64 14.95
CA ALA A 242 5.99 -11.87 16.31
C ALA A 242 4.46 -11.68 16.42
N TYR A 243 3.92 -10.68 15.74
CA TYR A 243 2.48 -10.45 15.72
C TYR A 243 1.71 -11.49 14.88
N TYR A 244 2.11 -11.70 13.62
CA TYR A 244 1.38 -12.56 12.69
C TYR A 244 1.54 -14.05 12.94
N LYS A 245 2.55 -14.46 13.71
CA LYS A 245 2.66 -15.84 14.21
C LYS A 245 1.38 -16.29 14.91
N GLY A 246 0.74 -15.38 15.66
CA GLY A 246 -0.47 -15.70 16.42
C GLY A 246 -0.31 -16.98 17.25
N ASP A 247 -1.38 -17.77 17.26
CA ASP A 247 -1.40 -19.07 17.93
C ASP A 247 -1.23 -20.22 16.94
N ILE A 248 -0.19 -20.13 16.10
CA ILE A 248 0.12 -21.17 15.10
C ILE A 248 0.33 -22.55 15.75
N LYS A 249 0.72 -22.60 17.03
CA LYS A 249 0.89 -23.85 17.78
C LYS A 249 -0.42 -24.61 17.93
N ASN A 250 -1.52 -23.90 18.19
CA ASN A 250 -2.83 -24.53 18.41
C ASN A 250 -3.67 -24.58 17.14
N THR A 251 -3.49 -23.64 16.21
CA THR A 251 -4.33 -23.52 15.00
C THR A 251 -3.71 -24.12 13.75
N GLY A 252 -2.39 -24.37 13.74
CA GLY A 252 -1.65 -24.81 12.56
C GLY A 252 -1.54 -23.76 11.45
N GLN A 253 -2.05 -22.53 11.65
CA GLN A 253 -2.07 -21.46 10.66
C GLN A 253 -1.64 -20.12 11.29
N PRO A 254 -0.86 -19.27 10.58
CA PRO A 254 -0.58 -17.92 11.06
C PRO A 254 -1.83 -17.02 10.97
N ARG A 255 -1.83 -15.89 11.67
CA ARG A 255 -2.95 -14.91 11.58
C ARG A 255 -3.14 -14.40 10.15
N PHE A 256 -2.03 -14.16 9.45
CA PHE A 256 -1.99 -13.60 8.10
C PHE A 256 -0.80 -14.15 7.30
N GLN A 257 -0.93 -14.17 5.97
CA GLN A 257 0.13 -14.60 5.03
C GLN A 257 1.44 -13.80 5.16
N HIS A 258 1.36 -12.54 5.62
CA HIS A 258 2.53 -11.69 5.89
C HIS A 258 3.54 -12.31 6.88
N TYR A 259 3.13 -13.32 7.65
CA TYR A 259 4.04 -14.16 8.45
C TYR A 259 5.17 -14.75 7.60
N THR A 260 4.83 -15.42 6.49
CA THR A 260 5.79 -16.10 5.62
C THR A 260 6.73 -15.10 4.94
N GLU A 261 6.23 -13.92 4.58
CA GLU A 261 7.06 -12.85 4.01
C GLU A 261 8.11 -12.36 5.02
N SER A 262 7.70 -12.12 6.27
CA SER A 262 8.62 -11.74 7.35
C SER A 262 9.67 -12.81 7.65
N GLU A 263 9.24 -14.06 7.74
CA GLU A 263 10.13 -15.20 8.00
C GLU A 263 11.18 -15.32 6.90
N THR A 264 10.76 -15.19 5.64
CA THR A 264 11.66 -15.20 4.48
C THR A 264 12.69 -14.07 4.54
N ILE A 265 12.26 -12.84 4.86
CA ILE A 265 13.17 -11.69 4.99
C ILE A 265 14.23 -11.95 6.06
N LEU A 266 13.83 -12.42 7.24
CA LEU A 266 14.75 -12.65 8.35
C LEU A 266 15.72 -13.79 8.02
N ASN A 267 15.24 -14.92 7.50
CA ASN A 267 16.08 -16.07 7.16
C ASN A 267 17.14 -15.74 6.12
N LEU A 268 16.83 -14.87 5.16
CA LEU A 268 17.75 -14.54 4.07
C LEU A 268 18.72 -13.40 4.41
N LEU A 269 18.31 -12.47 5.27
CA LEU A 269 19.03 -11.19 5.43
C LEU A 269 19.55 -10.92 6.85
N ALA A 270 19.13 -11.67 7.89
CA ALA A 270 19.52 -11.35 9.27
C ALA A 270 21.03 -11.44 9.50
N GLU A 271 21.69 -12.42 8.87
CA GLU A 271 23.14 -12.62 9.00
C GLU A 271 23.95 -11.66 8.11
N SER A 272 23.57 -11.53 6.84
CA SER A 272 24.36 -10.79 5.85
C SER A 272 24.04 -9.30 5.78
N GLN A 273 22.84 -8.90 6.19
CA GLN A 273 22.25 -7.56 6.01
C GLN A 273 22.44 -7.00 4.59
N THR A 274 22.47 -7.88 3.59
CA THR A 274 22.78 -7.53 2.20
C THR A 274 21.82 -8.22 1.27
N LEU A 275 21.21 -7.44 0.37
CA LEU A 275 20.29 -7.94 -0.64
C LEU A 275 21.01 -8.63 -1.80
N PRO A 276 20.43 -9.70 -2.37
CA PRO A 276 20.93 -10.35 -3.56
C PRO A 276 20.63 -9.50 -4.82
N ILE A 277 21.37 -8.40 -5.00
CA ILE A 277 21.06 -7.37 -6.00
C ILE A 277 21.20 -7.85 -7.46
N LYS A 278 21.99 -8.89 -7.73
CA LYS A 278 22.12 -9.47 -9.08
C LYS A 278 20.87 -10.28 -9.44
N GLU A 279 20.41 -11.10 -8.51
CA GLU A 279 19.21 -11.94 -8.60
C GLU A 279 17.95 -11.07 -8.63
N ALA A 280 17.97 -9.94 -7.92
CA ALA A 280 16.92 -8.93 -7.93
C ALA A 280 16.93 -8.03 -9.20
N GLN A 281 17.87 -8.25 -10.12
CA GLN A 281 18.02 -7.52 -11.39
C GLN A 281 18.13 -6.00 -11.19
N CYS A 282 18.86 -5.58 -10.16
CA CYS A 282 18.99 -4.18 -9.81
C CYS A 282 19.74 -3.38 -10.89
N LYS A 283 19.18 -2.24 -11.31
CA LYS A 283 19.82 -1.31 -12.26
C LYS A 283 19.75 0.13 -11.73
N GLN A 284 20.76 0.95 -12.02
CA GLN A 284 20.71 2.39 -11.71
C GLN A 284 19.72 3.15 -12.62
N ASP A 285 19.46 2.62 -13.81
CA ASP A 285 18.59 3.27 -14.79
C ASP A 285 17.11 3.03 -14.50
N LEU A 286 16.30 4.09 -14.65
CA LEU A 286 14.85 4.04 -14.65
C LEU A 286 14.28 3.29 -15.87
N ARG A 287 15.09 2.84 -16.83
CA ARG A 287 14.61 2.01 -17.96
C ARG A 287 14.18 0.59 -17.57
N VAL A 288 14.37 0.15 -16.32
CA VAL A 288 13.70 -1.05 -15.76
C VAL A 288 12.20 -1.05 -16.06
N TRP A 289 11.60 0.13 -16.12
CA TRP A 289 10.22 0.39 -16.49
C TRP A 289 9.80 -0.14 -17.87
N GLN A 290 10.66 0.02 -18.87
CA GLN A 290 10.38 -0.37 -20.25
C GLN A 290 10.44 -1.88 -20.46
N ASP A 291 11.24 -2.58 -19.64
CA ASP A 291 11.36 -4.04 -19.69
C ASP A 291 10.07 -4.69 -19.16
N VAL A 292 9.55 -4.21 -18.02
CA VAL A 292 8.33 -4.78 -17.41
C VAL A 292 7.06 -4.43 -18.17
N GLN A 293 6.93 -3.22 -18.72
CA GLN A 293 5.79 -2.89 -19.60
C GLN A 293 5.78 -3.73 -20.88
N ALA A 294 6.94 -4.19 -21.34
CA ALA A 294 7.07 -5.09 -22.49
C ALA A 294 6.89 -6.58 -22.13
N GLY A 295 6.60 -6.91 -20.86
CA GLY A 295 6.49 -8.30 -20.39
C GLY A 295 7.81 -9.08 -20.45
N ARG A 296 8.97 -8.39 -20.39
CA ARG A 296 10.32 -8.98 -20.46
C ARG A 296 10.97 -9.08 -19.08
#